data_AF-A0A8J7WHE8-F1
#
_entry.id   AF-A0A8J7WHE8-F1
#
_cell.length_a   1.000
_cell.length_b   1.000
_cell.length_c   1.000
_cell.angle_alpha   90.00
_cell.angle_beta   90.00
_cell.angle_gamma   90.00
#
_symmetry.space_group_name_H-M   'P 1'
#
loop_
_entity.id
_entity.type
_entity.pdbx_description
1 polymer ?
#
loop_
_entity_poly.entity_id
_entity_poly.type
_entity_poly.pdbx_seq_one_letter_code
_entity_poly.pdbx_strand_id
1 'polypeptide(L)'
;MAKARFWEEHPGLKEAISAYDGNYYYIPYLPDGKYGGAWYIRQDWLDALGLEQPQNVDEYYAVLKAFREQDPNGNGLKDEIPYFARQWEEVLRLLNLWDARSSGSDTYHDFYVTDDGKVVHPYAQEAYRDGLANIAQGYAEGLIDPEIFTRGSSSRDYLLSENLGGATHDWFASTSGYNAALVDKISGFNFIPFLPPASAGAVRMEEHRRIPIKPDGWAISYTNNNPVETIKYSDFWFTPEGSNLANFGVEGKTWDMVNGEPIYKAEVLTSDQAVNSPMYLEGAQIYRGYPQDYRYEWQWTSEAARQGIELHDQHDLLLDQFLGVAFNRDEQSVYDKYWPSIRTYMLERQQAWVLGSGDIQADWDAYVATLDKMGYAQVIEVMNSAYQRQYGD
;
A
#
# COMPACT_ATOMS: atom_id res chain seq x y z
N MET A 1 -4.65 -5.28 -32.25
CA MET A 1 -5.63 -4.21 -31.93
C MET A 1 -5.82 -3.97 -30.42
N ALA A 2 -5.24 -4.78 -29.52
CA ALA A 2 -5.36 -4.56 -28.06
C ALA A 2 -4.41 -3.48 -27.47
N LYS A 3 -3.28 -3.17 -28.11
CA LYS A 3 -2.26 -2.25 -27.55
C LYS A 3 -2.57 -0.76 -27.65
N ALA A 4 -3.25 -0.33 -28.72
CA ALA A 4 -3.76 1.04 -28.81
C ALA A 4 -4.84 1.29 -27.73
N ARG A 5 -5.59 0.22 -27.40
CA ARG A 5 -6.72 0.24 -26.48
C ARG A 5 -6.34 0.58 -25.03
N PHE A 6 -5.22 0.07 -24.48
CA PHE A 6 -4.85 0.37 -23.08
C PHE A 6 -4.60 1.87 -22.86
N TRP A 7 -3.77 2.50 -23.69
CA TRP A 7 -3.48 3.93 -23.55
C TRP A 7 -4.69 4.82 -23.87
N GLU A 8 -5.57 4.37 -24.76
CA GLU A 8 -6.85 5.04 -25.04
C GLU A 8 -7.83 4.92 -23.87
N GLU A 9 -7.85 3.79 -23.17
CA GLU A 9 -8.69 3.54 -21.98
C GLU A 9 -8.11 4.18 -20.71
N HIS A 10 -6.82 4.51 -20.69
CA HIS A 10 -6.12 5.12 -19.54
C HIS A 10 -5.30 6.37 -19.93
N PRO A 11 -5.98 7.48 -20.29
CA PRO A 11 -5.30 8.73 -20.64
C PRO A 11 -4.45 9.24 -19.46
N GLY A 12 -3.26 9.79 -19.74
CA GLY A 12 -2.33 10.30 -18.72
C GLY A 12 -1.31 9.28 -18.19
N LEU A 13 -1.56 7.98 -18.38
CA LEU A 13 -0.61 6.93 -17.94
C LEU A 13 0.57 6.76 -18.88
N LYS A 14 0.43 7.14 -20.15
CA LYS A 14 1.51 7.02 -21.13
C LYS A 14 2.66 7.97 -20.78
N GLU A 15 2.32 9.14 -20.27
CA GLU A 15 3.25 10.16 -19.80
C GLU A 15 4.07 9.60 -18.63
N ALA A 16 3.47 8.85 -17.71
CA ALA A 16 4.15 8.27 -16.54
C ALA A 16 5.30 7.32 -16.87
N ILE A 17 5.31 6.69 -18.05
CA ILE A 17 6.40 5.80 -18.48
C ILE A 17 7.35 6.45 -19.49
N SER A 18 7.11 7.70 -19.86
CA SER A 18 7.97 8.46 -20.77
C SER A 18 9.17 9.02 -20.03
N ALA A 19 10.34 8.99 -20.67
CA ALA A 19 11.54 9.64 -20.16
C ALA A 19 11.59 11.11 -20.56
N TYR A 20 12.54 11.86 -19.99
CA TYR A 20 12.71 13.30 -20.24
C TYR A 20 12.97 13.67 -21.72
N ASP A 21 13.40 12.70 -22.54
CA ASP A 21 13.67 12.85 -23.96
C ASP A 21 12.53 12.34 -24.85
N GLY A 22 11.40 11.95 -24.26
CA GLY A 22 10.21 11.44 -24.94
C GLY A 22 10.26 9.96 -25.32
N ASN A 23 11.34 9.24 -24.98
CA ASN A 23 11.45 7.80 -25.25
C ASN A 23 10.81 6.95 -24.15
N TYR A 24 10.52 5.68 -24.47
CA TYR A 24 10.05 4.66 -23.53
C TYR A 24 11.15 3.60 -23.36
N TYR A 25 11.71 3.47 -22.17
CA TYR A 25 12.87 2.60 -21.93
C TYR A 25 12.54 1.24 -21.31
N TYR A 26 11.30 1.04 -20.89
CA TYR A 26 10.85 -0.22 -20.30
C TYR A 26 9.40 -0.51 -20.65
N ILE A 27 9.02 -1.77 -20.47
CA ILE A 27 7.66 -2.26 -20.62
C ILE A 27 7.13 -2.49 -19.21
N PRO A 28 6.14 -1.70 -18.76
CA PRO A 28 5.72 -1.69 -17.36
C PRO A 28 4.92 -2.94 -17.00
N TYR A 29 4.99 -3.30 -15.73
CA TYR A 29 3.94 -4.04 -15.06
C TYR A 29 2.71 -3.11 -14.88
N LEU A 30 1.54 -3.58 -15.32
CA LEU A 30 0.28 -2.84 -15.25
C LEU A 30 -0.66 -3.58 -14.28
N PRO A 31 -0.69 -3.20 -13.00
CA PRO A 31 -1.66 -3.74 -12.05
C PRO A 31 -3.10 -3.52 -12.51
N ASP A 32 -3.98 -4.44 -12.16
CA ASP A 32 -5.42 -4.35 -12.42
C ASP A 32 -6.18 -4.54 -11.11
N GLY A 33 -7.26 -3.79 -10.93
CA GLY A 33 -7.98 -3.64 -9.67
C GLY A 33 -7.96 -2.19 -9.15
N LYS A 34 -8.97 -1.86 -8.35
CA LYS A 34 -9.17 -0.49 -7.83
C LYS A 34 -8.49 -0.27 -6.48
N TYR A 35 -8.64 -1.22 -5.56
CA TYR A 35 -8.17 -1.11 -4.17
C TYR A 35 -6.87 -1.89 -3.93
N GLY A 36 -6.11 -1.41 -2.95
CA GLY A 36 -4.96 -2.10 -2.38
C GLY A 36 -5.29 -2.55 -0.96
N GLY A 37 -4.97 -1.68 0.01
CA GLY A 37 -5.22 -1.88 1.44
C GLY A 37 -6.62 -1.45 1.87
N ALA A 38 -6.96 -1.86 3.09
CA ALA A 38 -8.15 -1.43 3.81
C ALA A 38 -7.84 -1.39 5.30
N TRP A 39 -8.66 -0.65 6.04
CA TRP A 39 -8.67 -0.68 7.50
C TRP A 39 -9.41 -1.92 7.96
N TYR A 40 -8.81 -2.65 8.90
CA TYR A 40 -9.36 -3.88 9.47
C TYR A 40 -9.51 -3.77 10.98
N ILE A 41 -10.56 -4.39 11.50
CA ILE A 41 -10.84 -4.43 12.93
C ILE A 41 -11.50 -5.76 13.34
N ARG A 42 -11.24 -6.20 14.57
CA ARG A 42 -11.88 -7.36 15.21
C ARG A 42 -13.33 -7.02 15.59
N GLN A 43 -14.27 -7.38 14.72
CA GLN A 43 -15.70 -7.18 14.99
C GLN A 43 -16.16 -8.00 16.20
N ASP A 44 -15.63 -9.20 16.38
CA ASP A 44 -15.95 -10.03 17.54
C ASP A 44 -15.47 -9.43 18.87
N TRP A 45 -14.37 -8.67 18.85
CA TRP A 45 -13.94 -7.89 20.02
C TRP A 45 -14.82 -6.67 20.27
N LEU A 46 -15.26 -5.99 19.22
CA LEU A 46 -16.26 -4.93 19.35
C LEU A 46 -17.55 -5.47 19.99
N ASP A 47 -18.06 -6.59 19.49
CA ASP A 47 -19.27 -7.23 19.98
C ASP A 47 -19.13 -7.68 21.45
N ALA A 48 -17.99 -8.26 21.83
CA ALA A 48 -17.70 -8.68 23.20
C ALA A 48 -17.70 -7.51 24.20
N LEU A 49 -17.23 -6.33 23.76
CA LEU A 49 -17.18 -5.11 24.56
C LEU A 49 -18.44 -4.24 24.43
N GLY A 50 -19.38 -4.61 23.55
CA GLY A 50 -20.58 -3.81 23.27
C GLY A 50 -20.28 -2.48 22.58
N LEU A 51 -19.24 -2.45 21.74
CA LEU A 51 -18.79 -1.29 20.98
C LEU A 51 -19.27 -1.37 19.53
N GLU A 52 -19.46 -0.20 18.91
CA GLU A 52 -19.74 -0.10 17.47
C GLU A 52 -18.44 0.10 16.68
N GLN A 53 -18.50 -0.08 15.36
CA GLN A 53 -17.38 0.27 14.48
C GLN A 53 -17.12 1.79 14.55
N PRO A 54 -15.87 2.21 14.74
CA PRO A 54 -15.55 3.62 14.94
C PRO A 54 -15.73 4.43 13.65
N GLN A 55 -16.39 5.58 13.75
CA GLN A 55 -16.73 6.43 12.62
C GLN A 55 -15.75 7.60 12.41
N ASN A 56 -14.96 7.94 13.42
CA ASN A 56 -13.99 9.04 13.41
C ASN A 56 -12.75 8.70 14.24
N VAL A 57 -11.72 9.54 14.16
CA VAL A 57 -10.45 9.38 14.87
C VAL A 57 -10.60 9.23 16.39
N ASP A 58 -11.50 9.99 17.02
CA ASP A 58 -11.71 9.93 18.48
C ASP A 58 -12.31 8.58 18.90
N GLU A 59 -13.33 8.12 18.18
CA GLU A 59 -13.94 6.80 18.38
C GLU A 59 -12.94 5.68 18.10
N TYR A 60 -12.13 5.80 17.05
CA TYR A 60 -11.11 4.80 16.72
C TYR A 60 -10.09 4.67 17.84
N TYR A 61 -9.59 5.80 18.35
CA TYR A 61 -8.68 5.81 19.48
C TYR A 61 -9.32 5.23 20.76
N ALA A 62 -10.60 5.56 21.03
CA ALA A 62 -11.34 4.99 22.17
C ALA A 62 -11.49 3.46 22.06
N VAL A 63 -11.76 2.95 20.85
CA VAL A 63 -11.83 1.51 20.57
C VAL A 63 -10.47 0.83 20.78
N LEU A 64 -9.38 1.40 20.26
CA LEU A 64 -8.04 0.83 20.47
C LEU A 64 -7.69 0.78 21.96
N LYS A 65 -8.07 1.82 22.72
CA LYS A 65 -7.89 1.85 24.17
C LYS A 65 -8.75 0.80 24.88
N ALA A 66 -10.00 0.60 24.45
CA ALA A 66 -10.85 -0.44 24.99
C ALA A 66 -10.27 -1.84 24.73
N PHE A 67 -9.78 -2.10 23.52
CA PHE A 67 -9.06 -3.36 23.21
C PHE A 67 -7.86 -3.56 24.12
N ARG A 68 -7.13 -2.49 24.45
CA ARG A 68 -5.97 -2.57 25.34
C ARG A 68 -6.33 -2.86 26.79
N GLU A 69 -7.49 -2.42 27.27
CA GLU A 69 -7.79 -2.32 28.70
C GLU A 69 -8.88 -3.28 29.19
N GLN A 70 -9.69 -3.85 28.29
CA GLN A 70 -10.93 -4.54 28.64
C GLN A 70 -10.94 -6.05 28.32
N ASP A 71 -9.78 -6.65 28.04
CA ASP A 71 -9.62 -8.11 27.86
C ASP A 71 -10.63 -8.71 26.85
N PRO A 72 -10.73 -8.17 25.61
CA PRO A 72 -11.67 -8.71 24.63
C PRO A 72 -11.33 -10.14 24.21
N ASN A 73 -10.11 -10.64 24.47
CA ASN A 73 -9.76 -12.04 24.21
C ASN A 73 -10.18 -12.99 25.36
N GLY A 74 -10.51 -12.45 26.54
CA GLY A 74 -11.11 -13.15 27.67
C GLY A 74 -10.15 -14.04 28.47
N ASN A 75 -8.85 -13.80 28.38
CA ASN A 75 -7.84 -14.63 29.05
C ASN A 75 -7.40 -14.07 30.42
N GLY A 76 -7.87 -12.88 30.81
CA GLY A 76 -7.57 -12.21 32.08
C GLY A 76 -6.18 -11.56 32.14
N LEU A 77 -5.48 -11.46 31.02
CA LEU A 77 -4.19 -10.78 30.85
C LEU A 77 -4.40 -9.47 30.07
N LYS A 78 -3.42 -8.57 30.14
CA LYS A 78 -3.38 -7.34 29.36
C LYS A 78 -2.40 -7.51 28.20
N ASP A 79 -2.68 -8.46 27.32
CA ASP A 79 -1.77 -8.92 26.26
C ASP A 79 -2.21 -8.52 24.84
N GLU A 80 -3.40 -7.93 24.71
CA GLU A 80 -3.88 -7.42 23.43
C GLU A 80 -2.98 -6.31 22.89
N ILE A 81 -2.76 -6.40 21.57
CA ILE A 81 -2.08 -5.43 20.72
C ILE A 81 -3.14 -4.77 19.84
N PRO A 82 -3.61 -3.56 20.21
CA PRO A 82 -4.76 -2.94 19.54
C PRO A 82 -4.50 -2.65 18.06
N TYR A 83 -3.37 -2.04 17.72
CA TYR A 83 -2.95 -1.80 16.34
C TYR A 83 -1.60 -2.47 16.05
N PHE A 84 -1.53 -3.21 14.95
CA PHE A 84 -0.30 -3.83 14.46
C PHE A 84 -0.21 -3.68 12.95
N ALA A 85 0.97 -3.92 12.38
CA ALA A 85 1.15 -3.99 10.94
C ALA A 85 2.31 -4.93 10.56
N ARG A 86 2.22 -5.57 9.39
CA ARG A 86 3.29 -6.44 8.88
C ARG A 86 4.43 -5.69 8.19
N GLN A 87 4.16 -4.47 7.75
CA GLN A 87 5.12 -3.51 7.22
C GLN A 87 5.07 -2.33 8.17
N TRP A 88 6.21 -1.95 8.74
CA TRP A 88 6.24 -0.94 9.78
C TRP A 88 5.76 0.40 9.24
N GLU A 89 5.95 0.65 7.95
CA GLU A 89 5.53 1.85 7.24
C GLU A 89 4.02 2.11 7.36
N GLU A 90 3.21 1.06 7.52
CA GLU A 90 1.75 1.20 7.71
C GLU A 90 1.38 1.89 9.03
N VAL A 91 2.28 1.92 10.03
CA VAL A 91 2.06 2.76 11.22
C VAL A 91 1.90 4.22 10.86
N LEU A 92 2.53 4.66 9.77
CA LEU A 92 2.43 6.04 9.27
C LEU A 92 1.12 6.28 8.54
N ARG A 93 0.43 5.24 8.06
CA ARG A 93 -0.90 5.39 7.45
C ARG A 93 -1.92 5.94 8.44
N LEU A 94 -1.67 5.77 9.74
CA LEU A 94 -2.43 6.42 10.81
C LEU A 94 -2.43 7.95 10.71
N LEU A 95 -1.44 8.56 10.03
CA LEU A 95 -1.39 10.01 9.78
C LEU A 95 -2.67 10.53 9.10
N ASN A 96 -3.33 9.69 8.30
CA ASN A 96 -4.58 10.01 7.62
C ASN A 96 -5.69 10.41 8.61
N LEU A 97 -5.65 9.90 9.85
CA LEU A 97 -6.60 10.24 10.91
C LEU A 97 -6.47 11.71 11.39
N TRP A 98 -5.37 12.38 11.03
CA TRP A 98 -5.09 13.79 11.34
C TRP A 98 -4.79 14.60 10.08
N ASP A 99 -5.48 14.28 8.97
CA ASP A 99 -5.44 15.01 7.70
C ASP A 99 -4.05 15.09 7.05
N ALA A 100 -3.14 14.21 7.47
CA ALA A 100 -1.77 14.17 6.99
C ALA A 100 -1.58 12.99 6.04
N ARG A 101 -0.83 13.23 4.96
CA ARG A 101 -0.39 12.17 4.05
C ARG A 101 0.78 11.40 4.65
N SER A 102 0.86 10.11 4.36
CA SER A 102 2.04 9.27 4.68
C SER A 102 2.87 8.95 3.44
N SER A 103 2.23 8.97 2.27
CA SER A 103 2.83 8.75 0.96
C SER A 103 1.95 9.28 -0.18
N GLY A 104 2.53 9.68 -1.31
CA GLY A 104 1.75 10.01 -2.51
C GLY A 104 1.29 8.82 -3.33
N SER A 105 1.83 7.62 -3.11
CA SER A 105 1.50 6.43 -3.89
C SER A 105 1.54 5.14 -3.05
N ASP A 106 1.25 4.00 -3.69
CA ASP A 106 1.48 2.65 -3.18
C ASP A 106 2.96 2.38 -2.80
N THR A 107 3.90 3.18 -3.31
CA THR A 107 5.28 3.16 -2.81
C THR A 107 5.35 3.93 -1.49
N TYR A 108 5.93 3.34 -0.43
CA TYR A 108 6.09 4.06 0.84
C TYR A 108 7.07 5.24 0.74
N HIS A 109 6.77 6.29 1.50
CA HIS A 109 7.61 7.50 1.60
C HIS A 109 7.78 8.23 0.25
N ASP A 110 6.73 8.22 -0.57
CA ASP A 110 6.74 8.85 -1.87
C ASP A 110 6.27 10.31 -1.79
N PHE A 111 6.72 11.11 -2.75
CA PHE A 111 6.23 12.47 -2.95
C PHE A 111 4.76 12.43 -3.37
N TYR A 112 4.04 13.53 -3.19
CA TYR A 112 2.68 13.68 -3.68
C TYR A 112 2.46 15.04 -4.35
N VAL A 113 1.40 15.14 -5.15
CA VAL A 113 0.98 16.39 -5.78
C VAL A 113 -0.14 17.00 -4.94
N THR A 114 0.02 18.25 -4.54
CA THR A 114 -1.01 19.05 -3.87
C THR A 114 -2.10 19.47 -4.86
N ASP A 115 -3.26 19.89 -4.35
CA ASP A 115 -4.38 20.38 -5.19
C ASP A 115 -4.00 21.57 -6.09
N ASP A 116 -2.97 22.34 -5.73
CA ASP A 116 -2.42 23.44 -6.55
C ASP A 116 -1.32 22.99 -7.53
N GLY A 117 -1.16 21.69 -7.74
CA GLY A 117 -0.28 21.10 -8.75
C GLY A 117 1.20 21.09 -8.37
N LYS A 118 1.54 21.21 -7.09
CA LYS A 118 2.94 21.20 -6.63
C LYS A 118 3.34 19.84 -6.08
N VAL A 119 4.52 19.37 -6.47
CA VAL A 119 5.12 18.19 -5.87
C VAL A 119 5.74 18.56 -4.52
N VAL A 120 5.31 17.88 -3.47
CA VAL A 120 5.83 18.04 -2.11
C VAL A 120 6.09 16.67 -1.48
N HIS A 121 6.80 16.63 -0.35
CA HIS A 121 7.01 15.40 0.41
C HIS A 121 6.17 15.41 1.70
N PRO A 122 5.49 14.30 2.07
CA PRO A 122 4.64 14.27 3.26
C PRO A 122 5.38 14.66 4.55
N TYR A 123 6.63 14.22 4.72
CA TYR A 123 7.39 14.38 5.98
C TYR A 123 7.97 15.77 6.19
N ALA A 124 7.65 16.73 5.32
CA ALA A 124 8.01 18.13 5.47
C ALA A 124 6.78 19.03 5.67
N GLN A 125 5.59 18.45 5.89
CA GLN A 125 4.35 19.20 6.07
C GLN A 125 3.99 19.34 7.56
N GLU A 126 3.36 20.46 7.93
CA GLU A 126 2.89 20.70 9.30
C GLU A 126 1.91 19.63 9.79
N ALA A 127 1.02 19.16 8.91
CA ALA A 127 0.08 18.09 9.24
C ALA A 127 0.80 16.79 9.66
N TYR A 128 1.96 16.50 9.05
CA TYR A 128 2.80 15.36 9.46
C TYR A 128 3.34 15.52 10.88
N ARG A 129 3.77 16.74 11.25
CA ARG A 129 4.21 17.03 12.63
C ARG A 129 3.13 16.68 13.64
N ASP A 130 1.92 17.18 13.38
CA ASP A 130 0.80 17.04 14.32
C ASP A 130 0.27 15.61 14.35
N GLY A 131 0.12 14.96 13.19
CA GLY A 131 -0.29 13.56 13.10
C GLY A 131 0.72 12.60 13.76
N LEU A 132 2.02 12.76 13.51
CA LEU A 132 3.02 11.86 14.09
C LEU A 132 3.15 12.04 15.60
N ALA A 133 2.89 13.23 16.14
CA ALA A 133 2.81 13.43 17.59
C ALA A 133 1.71 12.56 18.23
N ASN A 134 0.54 12.44 17.58
CA ASN A 134 -0.53 11.57 18.04
C ASN A 134 -0.20 10.08 17.90
N ILE A 135 0.50 9.69 16.82
CA ILE A 135 1.00 8.31 16.65
C ILE A 135 2.01 7.96 17.76
N ALA A 136 2.95 8.87 18.06
CA ALA A 136 3.91 8.68 19.14
C ALA A 136 3.22 8.55 20.51
N GLN A 137 2.17 9.33 20.75
CA GLN A 137 1.33 9.18 21.94
C GLN A 137 0.64 7.80 21.99
N GLY A 138 0.03 7.35 20.89
CA GLY A 138 -0.58 6.02 20.81
C GLY A 138 0.42 4.88 21.06
N TYR A 139 1.66 5.02 20.58
CA TYR A 139 2.74 4.08 20.88
C TYR A 139 3.10 4.10 22.37
N ALA A 140 3.30 5.28 22.97
CA ALA A 140 3.62 5.43 24.40
C ALA A 140 2.54 4.87 25.33
N GLU A 141 1.28 4.91 24.90
CA GLU A 141 0.13 4.34 25.62
C GLU A 141 -0.04 2.82 25.41
N GLY A 142 0.77 2.21 24.54
CA GLY A 142 0.72 0.79 24.22
C GLY A 142 -0.47 0.41 23.34
N LEU A 143 -0.98 1.35 22.53
CA LEU A 143 -2.04 1.09 21.55
C LEU A 143 -1.47 0.54 20.23
N ILE A 144 -0.20 0.81 19.94
CA ILE A 144 0.53 0.30 18.79
C ILE A 144 1.49 -0.80 19.26
N ASP A 145 1.64 -1.84 18.44
CA ASP A 145 2.57 -2.95 18.67
C ASP A 145 3.96 -2.45 19.11
N PRO A 146 4.47 -2.86 20.29
CA PRO A 146 5.80 -2.46 20.74
C PRO A 146 6.91 -2.92 19.78
N GLU A 147 6.66 -3.97 18.99
CA GLU A 147 7.57 -4.51 17.97
C GLU A 147 7.23 -4.02 16.55
N ILE A 148 6.48 -2.93 16.39
CA ILE A 148 6.02 -2.45 15.06
C ILE A 148 7.15 -2.29 14.03
N PHE A 149 8.36 -1.92 14.46
CA PHE A 149 9.54 -1.76 13.59
C PHE A 149 10.35 -3.05 13.39
N THR A 150 10.05 -4.13 14.11
CA THR A 150 10.89 -5.35 14.15
C THR A 150 10.14 -6.65 13.87
N ARG A 151 8.82 -6.72 14.11
CA ARG A 151 8.03 -7.95 13.93
C ARG A 151 7.95 -8.37 12.45
N GLY A 152 7.73 -7.40 11.57
CA GLY A 152 7.79 -7.60 10.11
C GLY A 152 6.69 -8.53 9.58
N SER A 153 7.01 -9.30 8.54
CA SER A 153 6.01 -9.98 7.71
C SER A 153 5.15 -11.01 8.46
N SER A 154 5.63 -11.56 9.58
CA SER A 154 4.91 -12.57 10.39
C SER A 154 3.86 -11.97 11.34
N SER A 155 3.67 -10.64 11.34
CA SER A 155 2.82 -9.97 12.32
C SER A 155 1.38 -10.49 12.33
N ARG A 156 0.76 -10.65 11.15
CA ARG A 156 -0.59 -11.22 11.04
C ARG A 156 -0.64 -12.67 11.49
N ASP A 157 0.29 -13.49 11.00
CA ASP A 157 0.35 -14.92 11.33
C ASP A 157 0.40 -15.13 12.83
N TYR A 158 1.27 -14.40 13.53
CA TYR A 158 1.44 -14.53 14.97
C TYR A 158 0.31 -13.87 15.77
N LEU A 159 0.06 -12.58 15.57
CA LEU A 159 -0.85 -11.83 16.43
C LEU A 159 -2.31 -12.26 16.24
N LEU A 160 -2.72 -12.67 15.04
CA LEU A 160 -4.07 -13.17 14.83
C LEU A 160 -4.21 -14.62 15.32
N SER A 161 -3.23 -15.50 15.10
CA SER A 161 -3.34 -16.91 15.54
C SER A 161 -3.30 -17.05 17.06
N GLU A 162 -2.58 -16.19 17.75
CA GLU A 162 -2.51 -16.15 19.22
C GLU A 162 -3.66 -15.33 19.84
N ASN A 163 -4.60 -14.83 19.03
CA ASN A 163 -5.74 -14.03 19.47
C ASN A 163 -5.34 -12.72 20.20
N LEU A 164 -4.28 -12.05 19.72
CA LEU A 164 -3.71 -10.84 20.33
C LEU A 164 -3.94 -9.56 19.51
N GLY A 165 -4.12 -9.66 18.19
CA GLY A 165 -4.23 -8.50 17.29
C GLY A 165 -5.66 -7.96 17.13
N GLY A 166 -5.84 -6.65 17.33
CA GLY A 166 -7.15 -5.98 17.27
C GLY A 166 -7.50 -5.28 15.94
N ALA A 167 -6.54 -4.58 15.34
CA ALA A 167 -6.74 -3.76 14.13
C ALA A 167 -5.44 -3.63 13.32
N THR A 168 -5.58 -3.42 12.01
CA THR A 168 -4.46 -3.17 11.07
C THR A 168 -4.94 -2.36 9.87
N HIS A 169 -4.02 -1.92 9.01
CA HIS A 169 -4.30 -1.52 7.64
C HIS A 169 -3.48 -2.41 6.69
N ASP A 170 -4.15 -3.19 5.82
CA ASP A 170 -3.48 -4.16 4.94
C ASP A 170 -4.40 -4.61 3.78
N TRP A 171 -3.88 -5.38 2.83
CA TRP A 171 -4.54 -5.82 1.60
C TRP A 171 -5.82 -6.64 1.85
N PHE A 172 -6.89 -6.31 1.11
CA PHE A 172 -8.22 -6.94 1.25
C PHE A 172 -8.18 -8.47 1.20
N ALA A 173 -7.72 -9.03 0.08
CA ALA A 173 -7.83 -10.47 -0.18
C ALA A 173 -7.05 -11.31 0.84
N SER A 174 -5.78 -10.95 1.08
CA SER A 174 -4.93 -11.73 1.98
C SER A 174 -5.30 -11.59 3.47
N THR A 175 -5.80 -10.43 3.89
CA THR A 175 -6.14 -10.19 5.30
C THR A 175 -7.47 -10.82 5.67
N SER A 176 -8.48 -10.73 4.80
CA SER A 176 -9.76 -11.41 5.06
C SER A 176 -9.66 -12.94 5.01
N GLY A 177 -8.59 -13.50 4.42
CA GLY A 177 -8.31 -14.94 4.41
C GLY A 177 -8.14 -15.55 5.80
N TYR A 178 -7.71 -14.76 6.80
CA TYR A 178 -7.53 -15.24 8.18
C TYR A 178 -8.85 -15.67 8.84
N ASN A 179 -9.99 -15.12 8.41
CA ASN A 179 -11.29 -15.58 8.93
C ASN A 179 -11.50 -17.07 8.67
N ALA A 180 -11.24 -17.53 7.44
CA ALA A 180 -11.34 -18.95 7.11
C ALA A 180 -10.24 -19.77 7.81
N ALA A 181 -9.01 -19.24 7.89
CA ALA A 181 -7.88 -19.96 8.46
C ALA A 181 -7.95 -20.14 9.99
N LEU A 182 -8.69 -19.27 10.70
CA LEU A 182 -8.72 -19.23 12.15
C LEU A 182 -10.08 -19.59 12.77
N VAL A 183 -11.15 -19.72 11.98
CA VAL A 183 -12.51 -20.03 12.50
C VAL A 183 -12.57 -21.29 13.38
N ASP A 184 -11.78 -22.32 13.06
CA ASP A 184 -11.73 -23.57 13.82
C ASP A 184 -10.82 -23.50 15.05
N LYS A 185 -9.92 -22.51 15.12
CA LYS A 185 -8.94 -22.34 16.20
C LYS A 185 -9.41 -21.33 17.25
N ILE A 186 -10.07 -20.26 16.80
CA ILE A 186 -10.55 -19.16 17.63
C ILE A 186 -12.05 -19.03 17.35
N SER A 187 -12.86 -19.54 18.28
CA SER A 187 -14.31 -19.54 18.15
C SER A 187 -14.84 -18.11 18.03
N GLY A 188 -15.59 -17.83 16.96
CA GLY A 188 -16.17 -16.51 16.73
C GLY A 188 -15.22 -15.48 16.12
N PHE A 189 -13.98 -15.85 15.77
CA PHE A 189 -13.04 -14.93 15.12
C PHE A 189 -13.67 -14.22 13.92
N ASN A 190 -13.68 -12.88 13.94
CA ASN A 190 -14.31 -12.08 12.90
C ASN A 190 -13.50 -10.79 12.66
N PHE A 191 -12.57 -10.86 11.71
CA PHE A 191 -11.69 -9.76 11.35
C PHE A 191 -12.09 -9.17 10.01
N ILE A 192 -12.73 -8.00 10.03
CA ILE A 192 -13.42 -7.45 8.85
C ILE A 192 -12.80 -6.13 8.39
N PRO A 193 -12.84 -5.86 7.08
CA PRO A 193 -12.58 -4.53 6.59
C PRO A 193 -13.70 -3.58 7.02
N PHE A 194 -13.36 -2.33 7.32
CA PHE A 194 -14.33 -1.26 7.59
C PHE A 194 -13.86 0.05 6.91
N LEU A 195 -14.75 1.04 6.84
CA LEU A 195 -14.40 2.32 6.23
C LEU A 195 -13.30 3.03 7.04
N PRO A 196 -12.32 3.69 6.39
CA PRO A 196 -11.37 4.56 7.08
C PRO A 196 -12.13 5.52 8.01
N PRO A 197 -11.79 5.60 9.32
CA PRO A 197 -12.43 6.56 10.21
C PRO A 197 -12.28 7.98 9.64
N ALA A 198 -13.29 8.82 9.83
CA ALA A 198 -13.17 10.23 9.48
C ALA A 198 -12.02 10.86 10.29
N SER A 199 -11.16 11.60 9.59
CA SER A 199 -10.05 12.34 10.18
C SER A 199 -10.53 13.44 11.13
N ALA A 200 -9.60 14.11 11.81
CA ALA A 200 -9.88 15.30 12.60
C ALA A 200 -10.59 16.41 11.78
N GLY A 201 -10.28 16.53 10.49
CA GLY A 201 -10.95 17.38 9.51
C GLY A 201 -12.27 16.85 8.95
N ALA A 202 -12.78 15.72 9.48
CA ALA A 202 -14.00 15.04 9.06
C ALA A 202 -13.97 14.50 7.61
N VAL A 203 -12.78 14.16 7.09
CA VAL A 203 -12.60 13.56 5.77
C VAL A 203 -12.29 12.07 5.93
N ARG A 204 -12.87 11.22 5.08
CA ARG A 204 -12.45 9.81 4.97
C ARG A 204 -11.53 9.69 3.77
N MET A 205 -10.34 9.15 3.99
CA MET A 205 -9.37 8.95 2.92
C MET A 205 -8.76 7.56 2.99
N GLU A 206 -8.62 6.96 1.81
CA GLU A 206 -7.85 5.75 1.59
C GLU A 206 -6.66 6.11 0.68
N GLU A 207 -5.48 6.19 1.29
CA GLU A 207 -4.25 6.60 0.60
C GLU A 207 -3.66 5.43 -0.19
N HIS A 208 -3.90 4.19 0.25
CA HIS A 208 -3.37 3.01 -0.40
C HIS A 208 -4.39 2.42 -1.37
N ARG A 209 -4.08 2.56 -2.65
CA ARG A 209 -4.82 1.92 -3.74
C ARG A 209 -3.85 1.28 -4.70
N ARG A 210 -4.39 0.44 -5.59
CA ARG A 210 -3.59 -0.15 -6.64
C ARG A 210 -3.11 0.95 -7.58
N ILE A 211 -1.80 1.16 -7.65
CA ILE A 211 -1.20 2.12 -8.58
C ILE A 211 -1.43 1.63 -10.01
N PRO A 212 -1.87 2.49 -10.94
CA PRO A 212 -2.23 2.06 -12.29
C PRO A 212 -1.00 1.60 -13.12
N ILE A 213 0.20 2.03 -12.75
CA ILE A 213 1.47 1.60 -13.32
C ILE A 213 2.48 1.45 -12.19
N LYS A 214 3.09 0.27 -12.07
CA LYS A 214 4.24 0.10 -11.16
C LYS A 214 5.53 0.57 -11.86
N PRO A 215 6.52 1.09 -11.12
CA PRO A 215 7.88 1.31 -11.61
C PRO A 215 8.67 -0.01 -11.83
N ASP A 216 7.95 -1.10 -12.11
CA ASP A 216 8.46 -2.44 -12.34
C ASP A 216 8.29 -2.79 -13.82
N GLY A 217 9.16 -3.65 -14.35
CA GLY A 217 9.05 -4.10 -15.72
C GLY A 217 10.39 -4.51 -16.32
N TRP A 218 10.42 -4.69 -17.63
CA TRP A 218 11.62 -5.14 -18.36
C TRP A 218 12.04 -4.13 -19.43
N ALA A 219 13.36 -4.01 -19.62
CA ALA A 219 13.98 -3.14 -20.61
C ALA A 219 14.83 -3.94 -21.61
N ILE A 220 15.09 -3.36 -22.79
CA ILE A 220 15.96 -3.95 -23.82
C ILE A 220 17.33 -3.26 -23.73
N SER A 221 18.36 -4.02 -23.34
CA SER A 221 19.74 -3.51 -23.28
C SER A 221 20.29 -3.13 -24.67
N TYR A 222 21.16 -2.13 -24.71
CA TYR A 222 21.92 -1.76 -25.92
C TYR A 222 22.82 -2.89 -26.46
N THR A 223 23.13 -3.89 -25.63
CA THR A 223 23.93 -5.07 -26.00
C THR A 223 23.11 -6.22 -26.58
N ASN A 224 21.78 -6.08 -26.66
CA ASN A 224 20.91 -7.12 -27.20
C ASN A 224 21.01 -7.17 -28.73
N ASN A 225 21.54 -8.27 -29.27
CA ASN A 225 21.70 -8.47 -30.71
C ASN A 225 20.39 -8.87 -31.43
N ASN A 226 19.28 -9.09 -30.70
CA ASN A 226 17.98 -9.50 -31.24
C ASN A 226 16.83 -8.63 -30.67
N PRO A 227 16.87 -7.29 -30.83
CA PRO A 227 15.87 -6.41 -30.21
C PRO A 227 14.47 -6.61 -30.79
N VAL A 228 14.36 -6.97 -32.07
CA VAL A 228 13.07 -7.23 -32.74
C VAL A 228 12.40 -8.50 -32.22
N GLU A 229 13.17 -9.56 -31.99
CA GLU A 229 12.68 -10.81 -31.40
C GLU A 229 12.33 -10.60 -29.93
N THR A 230 13.14 -9.81 -29.22
CA THR A 230 12.90 -9.51 -27.80
C THR A 230 11.61 -8.72 -27.61
N ILE A 231 11.34 -7.69 -28.43
CA ILE A 231 10.08 -6.94 -28.31
C ILE A 231 8.85 -7.78 -28.68
N LYS A 232 8.98 -8.75 -29.60
CA LYS A 232 7.93 -9.75 -29.88
C LYS A 232 7.71 -10.69 -28.70
N TYR A 233 8.77 -11.10 -28.01
CA TYR A 233 8.64 -11.88 -26.79
C TYR A 233 7.98 -11.08 -25.66
N SER A 234 8.29 -9.79 -25.52
CA SER A 234 7.57 -8.94 -24.57
C SER A 234 6.10 -8.75 -24.96
N ASP A 235 5.79 -8.66 -26.26
CA ASP A 235 4.41 -8.60 -26.76
C ASP A 235 3.59 -9.85 -26.41
N PHE A 236 4.21 -11.03 -26.39
CA PHE A 236 3.54 -12.28 -26.00
C PHE A 236 2.82 -12.15 -24.64
N TRP A 237 3.41 -11.49 -23.66
CA TRP A 237 2.82 -11.31 -22.32
C TRP A 237 1.56 -10.43 -22.30
N PHE A 238 1.30 -9.69 -23.38
CA PHE A 238 0.09 -8.89 -23.58
C PHE A 238 -0.95 -9.59 -24.46
N THR A 239 -0.69 -10.82 -24.90
CA THR A 239 -1.68 -11.68 -25.57
C THR A 239 -2.55 -12.40 -24.55
N PRO A 240 -3.74 -12.92 -24.91
CA PRO A 240 -4.55 -13.73 -24.00
C PRO A 240 -3.79 -14.94 -23.40
N GLU A 241 -2.97 -15.62 -24.20
CA GLU A 241 -2.16 -16.76 -23.76
C GLU A 241 -1.10 -16.34 -22.74
N GLY A 242 -0.31 -15.32 -23.06
CA GLY A 242 0.72 -14.82 -22.16
C GLY A 242 0.15 -14.18 -20.89
N SER A 243 -0.98 -13.47 -20.99
CA SER A 243 -1.68 -12.91 -19.84
C SER A 243 -2.19 -14.01 -18.91
N ASN A 244 -2.81 -15.07 -19.45
CA ASN A 244 -3.26 -16.20 -18.63
C ASN A 244 -2.07 -16.88 -17.92
N LEU A 245 -0.96 -17.10 -18.64
CA LEU A 245 0.24 -17.69 -18.06
C LEU A 245 0.84 -16.80 -16.96
N ALA A 246 0.90 -15.49 -17.18
CA ALA A 246 1.44 -14.54 -16.21
C ALA A 246 0.53 -14.37 -14.98
N ASN A 247 -0.79 -14.55 -15.13
CA ASN A 247 -1.73 -14.29 -14.04
C ASN A 247 -2.14 -15.54 -13.25
N PHE A 248 -2.36 -16.67 -13.92
CA PHE A 248 -2.95 -17.89 -13.36
C PHE A 248 -1.96 -19.06 -13.28
N GLY A 249 -0.78 -18.93 -13.90
CA GLY A 249 0.19 -20.02 -14.03
C GLY A 249 -0.16 -20.96 -15.18
N VAL A 250 0.09 -22.25 -15.01
CA VAL A 250 0.03 -23.25 -16.09
C VAL A 250 -1.34 -23.91 -16.16
N GLU A 251 -2.00 -23.83 -17.32
CA GLU A 251 -3.27 -24.52 -17.60
C GLU A 251 -3.10 -26.04 -17.41
N GLY A 252 -4.09 -26.70 -16.79
CA GLY A 252 -4.04 -28.11 -16.43
C GLY A 252 -3.26 -28.39 -15.15
N LYS A 253 -2.48 -27.43 -14.62
CA LYS A 253 -1.75 -27.55 -13.35
C LYS A 253 -2.36 -26.70 -12.25
N THR A 254 -2.47 -25.39 -12.46
CA THR A 254 -2.98 -24.45 -11.45
C THR A 254 -4.41 -24.02 -11.74
N TRP A 255 -4.80 -23.97 -13.02
CA TRP A 255 -6.14 -23.56 -13.47
C TRP A 255 -6.58 -24.35 -14.71
N ASP A 256 -7.86 -24.30 -15.06
CA ASP A 256 -8.40 -24.81 -16.32
C ASP A 256 -9.33 -23.78 -16.97
N MET A 257 -9.46 -23.81 -18.29
CA MET A 257 -10.47 -23.03 -19.00
C MET A 257 -11.87 -23.59 -18.78
N VAL A 258 -12.75 -22.82 -18.14
CA VAL A 258 -14.14 -23.19 -17.89
C VAL A 258 -15.06 -22.09 -18.39
N ASN A 259 -15.92 -22.40 -19.36
CA ASN A 259 -16.86 -21.45 -19.99
C ASN A 259 -16.19 -20.17 -20.55
N GLY A 260 -14.95 -20.29 -21.03
CA GLY A 260 -14.19 -19.16 -21.58
C GLY A 260 -13.45 -18.31 -20.55
N GLU A 261 -13.50 -18.71 -19.27
CA GLU A 261 -12.80 -18.04 -18.17
C GLU A 261 -11.70 -18.95 -17.57
N PRO A 262 -10.54 -18.39 -17.21
CA PRO A 262 -9.51 -19.13 -16.49
C PRO A 262 -9.93 -19.34 -15.03
N ILE A 263 -10.17 -20.59 -14.62
CA ILE A 263 -10.64 -20.92 -13.26
C ILE A 263 -9.58 -21.74 -12.52
N TYR A 264 -9.14 -21.24 -11.34
CA TYR A 264 -8.22 -21.96 -10.47
C TYR A 264 -8.82 -23.30 -10.04
N LYS A 265 -7.96 -24.32 -9.97
CA LYS A 265 -8.34 -25.61 -9.42
C LYS A 265 -8.57 -25.48 -7.91
N ALA A 266 -9.42 -26.36 -7.37
CA ALA A 266 -9.80 -26.33 -5.96
C ALA A 266 -8.57 -26.39 -5.03
N GLU A 267 -7.55 -27.18 -5.37
CA GLU A 267 -6.34 -27.34 -4.56
C GLU A 267 -5.53 -26.04 -4.43
N VAL A 268 -5.65 -25.12 -5.39
CA VAL A 268 -5.03 -23.79 -5.30
C VAL A 268 -5.81 -22.89 -4.33
N LEU A 269 -7.14 -22.98 -4.34
CA LEU A 269 -8.03 -22.13 -3.54
C LEU A 269 -8.16 -22.58 -2.09
N THR A 270 -7.95 -23.87 -1.80
CA THR A 270 -8.07 -24.46 -0.45
C THR A 270 -6.73 -24.62 0.27
N SER A 271 -5.67 -24.00 -0.24
CA SER A 271 -4.34 -23.97 0.37
C SER A 271 -4.34 -23.13 1.66
N ASP A 272 -3.53 -23.51 2.65
CA ASP A 272 -3.28 -22.71 3.87
C ASP A 272 -2.55 -21.38 3.59
N GLN A 273 -2.06 -21.20 2.36
CA GLN A 273 -1.36 -19.99 1.91
C GLN A 273 -2.23 -19.18 0.94
N ALA A 274 -2.15 -17.86 1.03
CA ALA A 274 -2.75 -16.95 0.04
C ALA A 274 -2.24 -17.27 -1.37
N VAL A 275 -3.15 -17.31 -2.36
CA VAL A 275 -2.92 -17.83 -3.73
C VAL A 275 -1.76 -17.14 -4.46
N ASN A 276 -1.50 -15.87 -4.19
CA ASN A 276 -0.36 -15.17 -4.79
C ASN A 276 0.99 -15.83 -4.47
N SER A 277 1.16 -16.39 -3.28
CA SER A 277 2.41 -17.02 -2.83
C SER A 277 2.83 -18.22 -3.69
N PRO A 278 1.98 -19.26 -3.90
CA PRO A 278 2.32 -20.33 -4.84
C PRO A 278 2.42 -19.86 -6.29
N MET A 279 1.68 -18.82 -6.71
CA MET A 279 1.82 -18.28 -8.08
C MET A 279 3.21 -17.72 -8.34
N TYR A 280 3.83 -17.05 -7.35
CA TYR A 280 5.22 -16.59 -7.47
C TYR A 280 6.20 -17.75 -7.76
N LEU A 281 5.99 -18.91 -7.11
CA LEU A 281 6.83 -20.10 -7.30
C LEU A 281 6.62 -20.76 -8.68
N GLU A 282 5.42 -20.62 -9.24
CA GLU A 282 5.09 -21.06 -10.60
C GLU A 282 5.55 -20.07 -11.69
N GLY A 283 6.14 -18.93 -11.30
CA GLY A 283 6.60 -17.89 -12.23
C GLY A 283 5.47 -17.00 -12.76
N ALA A 284 4.31 -17.01 -12.12
CA ALA A 284 3.19 -16.08 -12.32
C ALA A 284 3.21 -14.96 -11.27
N GLN A 285 2.50 -13.87 -11.52
CA GLN A 285 2.42 -12.68 -10.64
C GLN A 285 3.78 -12.06 -10.28
N ILE A 286 4.83 -12.29 -11.07
CA ILE A 286 6.15 -11.69 -10.86
C ILE A 286 6.29 -10.35 -11.58
N TYR A 287 7.21 -9.52 -11.10
CA TYR A 287 7.47 -8.17 -11.61
C TYR A 287 8.09 -8.17 -13.02
N ARG A 288 7.26 -8.36 -14.05
CA ARG A 288 7.60 -8.29 -15.48
C ARG A 288 6.71 -7.29 -16.20
N GLY A 289 7.02 -6.99 -17.47
CA GLY A 289 6.13 -6.20 -18.31
C GLY A 289 4.92 -7.03 -18.78
N TYR A 290 3.76 -6.87 -18.13
CA TYR A 290 2.50 -7.53 -18.50
C TYR A 290 1.30 -6.81 -17.85
N PRO A 291 0.07 -7.00 -18.37
CA PRO A 291 -1.15 -6.58 -17.69
C PRO A 291 -1.59 -7.63 -16.68
N GLN A 292 -1.74 -7.23 -15.42
CA GLN A 292 -2.45 -8.04 -14.44
C GLN A 292 -3.91 -8.21 -14.88
N ASP A 293 -4.52 -9.31 -14.47
CA ASP A 293 -5.93 -9.59 -14.72
C ASP A 293 -6.62 -9.82 -13.38
N TYR A 294 -7.40 -8.84 -12.90
CA TYR A 294 -8.00 -8.88 -11.57
C TYR A 294 -8.88 -10.11 -11.31
N ARG A 295 -9.35 -10.81 -12.36
CA ARG A 295 -10.06 -12.09 -12.21
C ARG A 295 -9.25 -13.16 -11.47
N TYR A 296 -7.91 -13.12 -11.55
CA TYR A 296 -7.07 -14.04 -10.76
C TYR A 296 -7.26 -13.79 -9.25
N GLU A 297 -7.32 -12.53 -8.84
CA GLU A 297 -7.43 -12.13 -7.44
C GLU A 297 -8.84 -12.36 -6.91
N TRP A 298 -9.83 -12.05 -7.74
CA TRP A 298 -11.24 -12.16 -7.38
C TRP A 298 -11.65 -13.59 -6.97
N GLN A 299 -11.05 -14.62 -7.57
CA GLN A 299 -11.36 -16.02 -7.28
C GLN A 299 -11.02 -16.46 -5.86
N TRP A 300 -10.04 -15.82 -5.22
CA TRP A 300 -9.64 -16.09 -3.83
C TRP A 300 -9.87 -14.91 -2.89
N THR A 301 -10.53 -13.86 -3.37
CA THR A 301 -11.06 -12.79 -2.54
C THR A 301 -12.28 -13.33 -1.78
N SER A 302 -12.18 -13.40 -0.45
CA SER A 302 -13.26 -13.93 0.39
C SER A 302 -14.49 -13.01 0.38
N GLU A 303 -15.64 -13.55 0.77
CA GLU A 303 -16.89 -12.79 0.84
C GLU A 303 -16.76 -11.52 1.71
N ALA A 304 -16.11 -11.62 2.86
CA ALA A 304 -15.85 -10.46 3.73
C ALA A 304 -14.99 -9.39 3.04
N ALA A 305 -13.97 -9.78 2.26
CA ALA A 305 -13.20 -8.83 1.45
C ALA A 305 -14.04 -8.19 0.35
N ARG A 306 -14.89 -8.96 -0.34
CA ARG A 306 -15.78 -8.44 -1.40
C ARG A 306 -16.78 -7.43 -0.85
N GLN A 307 -17.40 -7.73 0.28
CA GLN A 307 -18.30 -6.81 0.98
C GLN A 307 -17.56 -5.54 1.43
N GLY A 308 -16.32 -5.67 1.89
CA GLY A 308 -15.46 -4.52 2.19
C GLY A 308 -15.21 -3.65 0.95
N ILE A 309 -14.87 -4.25 -0.19
CA ILE A 309 -14.66 -3.54 -1.46
C ILE A 309 -15.94 -2.85 -1.92
N GLU A 310 -17.09 -3.54 -1.88
CA GLU A 310 -18.40 -2.98 -2.22
C GLU A 310 -18.80 -1.82 -1.30
N LEU A 311 -18.46 -1.92 -0.01
CA LEU A 311 -18.64 -0.83 0.94
C LEU A 311 -17.78 0.37 0.54
N HIS A 312 -16.50 0.17 0.23
CA HIS A 312 -15.61 1.27 -0.20
C HIS A 312 -16.08 1.89 -1.52
N ASP A 313 -16.63 1.11 -2.45
CA ASP A 313 -17.16 1.58 -3.73
C ASP A 313 -18.38 2.52 -3.60
N GLN A 314 -19.06 2.50 -2.46
CA GLN A 314 -20.18 3.41 -2.19
C GLN A 314 -19.72 4.80 -1.73
N HIS A 315 -18.41 5.00 -1.53
CA HIS A 315 -17.83 6.23 -1.02
C HIS A 315 -16.68 6.74 -1.90
N ASP A 316 -16.49 8.06 -1.88
CA ASP A 316 -15.34 8.71 -2.52
C ASP A 316 -14.20 8.80 -1.51
N LEU A 317 -13.35 7.77 -1.49
CA LEU A 317 -12.28 7.60 -0.50
C LEU A 317 -10.88 7.74 -1.09
N LEU A 318 -10.74 7.37 -2.36
CA LEU A 318 -9.43 7.10 -2.96
C LEU A 318 -8.72 8.40 -3.32
N LEU A 319 -7.47 8.52 -2.89
CA LEU A 319 -6.60 9.61 -3.31
C LEU A 319 -5.91 9.29 -4.63
N ASP A 320 -5.69 10.32 -5.44
CA ASP A 320 -4.88 10.19 -6.66
C ASP A 320 -3.44 9.81 -6.30
N GLN A 321 -2.88 8.94 -7.15
CA GLN A 321 -1.54 8.40 -6.96
C GLN A 321 -0.50 9.27 -7.65
N PHE A 322 0.58 9.57 -6.95
CA PHE A 322 1.78 10.12 -7.58
C PHE A 322 2.40 9.08 -8.51
N LEU A 323 2.56 9.44 -9.78
CA LEU A 323 3.05 8.52 -10.82
C LEU A 323 4.56 8.70 -11.11
N GLY A 324 5.26 9.43 -10.23
CA GLY A 324 6.67 9.77 -10.42
C GLY A 324 6.89 10.96 -11.33
N VAL A 325 8.16 11.24 -11.61
CA VAL A 325 8.61 12.25 -12.58
C VAL A 325 9.79 11.73 -13.40
N ALA A 326 9.90 12.21 -14.64
CA ALA A 326 10.95 11.85 -15.57
C ALA A 326 12.08 12.89 -15.56
N PHE A 327 13.07 12.70 -14.70
CA PHE A 327 14.22 13.60 -14.59
C PHE A 327 15.09 13.64 -15.85
N ASN A 328 15.57 14.83 -16.18
CA ASN A 328 16.73 14.96 -17.06
C ASN A 328 18.03 14.70 -16.29
N ARG A 329 19.17 14.67 -16.99
CA ARG A 329 20.48 14.35 -16.38
C ARG A 329 20.86 15.28 -15.22
N ASP A 330 20.61 16.58 -15.34
CA ASP A 330 21.02 17.57 -14.34
C ASP A 330 20.11 17.49 -13.11
N GLU A 331 18.81 17.35 -13.32
CA GLU A 331 17.82 17.13 -12.26
C GLU A 331 18.08 15.82 -11.50
N GLN A 332 18.33 14.72 -12.24
CA GLN A 332 18.69 13.43 -11.65
C GLN A 332 19.96 13.55 -10.79
N SER A 333 20.95 14.30 -11.26
CA SER A 333 22.20 14.53 -10.51
C SER A 333 21.97 15.28 -9.19
N VAL A 334 20.98 16.18 -9.14
CA VAL A 334 20.56 16.85 -7.90
C VAL A 334 19.83 15.87 -6.97
N TYR A 335 18.87 15.12 -7.50
CA TYR A 335 18.11 14.14 -6.72
C TYR A 335 19.04 13.09 -6.10
N ASP A 336 19.90 12.45 -6.90
CA ASP A 336 20.84 11.41 -6.45
C ASP A 336 21.82 11.94 -5.40
N LYS A 337 22.20 13.22 -5.48
CA LYS A 337 23.13 13.84 -4.55
C LYS A 337 22.51 14.06 -3.17
N TYR A 338 21.25 14.48 -3.08
CA TYR A 338 20.66 14.96 -1.84
C TYR A 338 19.62 14.00 -1.26
N TRP A 339 18.69 13.50 -2.10
CA TRP A 339 17.50 12.79 -1.63
C TRP A 339 17.79 11.55 -0.77
N PRO A 340 18.72 10.64 -1.12
CA PRO A 340 18.96 9.44 -0.32
C PRO A 340 19.30 9.77 1.14
N SER A 341 20.17 10.78 1.36
CA SER A 341 20.57 11.19 2.70
C SER A 341 19.45 11.90 3.47
N ILE A 342 18.66 12.72 2.77
CA ILE A 342 17.48 13.40 3.34
C ILE A 342 16.47 12.36 3.81
N ARG A 343 16.13 11.39 2.94
CA ARG A 343 15.18 10.33 3.26
C ARG A 343 15.67 9.51 4.46
N THR A 344 16.93 9.11 4.51
CA THR A 344 17.49 8.43 5.69
C THR A 344 17.30 9.24 6.96
N TYR A 345 17.64 10.54 6.94
CA TYR A 345 17.43 11.41 8.09
C TYR A 345 15.95 11.52 8.49
N MET A 346 15.03 11.68 7.54
CA MET A 346 13.60 11.69 7.83
C MET A 346 13.14 10.42 8.55
N LEU A 347 13.55 9.24 8.07
CA LEU A 347 13.15 7.96 8.66
C LEU A 347 13.76 7.72 10.04
N GLU A 348 15.02 8.11 10.25
CA GLU A 348 15.68 8.04 11.56
C GLU A 348 14.98 8.92 12.60
N ARG A 349 14.63 10.16 12.23
CA ARG A 349 13.90 11.09 13.10
C ARG A 349 12.50 10.60 13.40
N GLN A 350 11.78 10.12 12.37
CA GLN A 350 10.47 9.52 12.51
C GLN A 350 10.46 8.36 13.51
N GLN A 351 11.37 7.40 13.35
CA GLN A 351 11.47 6.27 14.27
C GLN A 351 11.80 6.74 15.69
N ALA A 352 12.72 7.70 15.83
CA ALA A 352 13.07 8.26 17.13
C ALA A 352 11.86 8.91 17.84
N TRP A 353 11.03 9.66 17.11
CA TRP A 353 9.82 10.29 17.62
C TRP A 353 8.74 9.28 18.00
N VAL A 354 8.45 8.31 17.15
CA VAL A 354 7.46 7.25 17.47
C VAL A 354 7.88 6.46 18.70
N LEU A 355 9.17 6.13 18.83
CA LEU A 355 9.71 5.39 19.98
C LEU A 355 9.93 6.26 21.24
N GLY A 356 9.62 7.56 21.20
CA GLY A 356 9.76 8.47 22.35
C GLY A 356 11.20 8.83 22.73
N SER A 357 12.17 8.60 21.83
CA SER A 357 13.57 9.04 22.00
C SER A 357 13.84 10.45 21.46
N GLY A 358 12.79 11.12 20.95
CA GLY A 358 12.75 12.53 20.62
C GLY A 358 11.32 13.06 20.78
N ASP A 359 11.14 14.37 20.64
CA ASP A 359 9.83 15.03 20.71
C ASP A 359 9.63 15.81 19.40
N ILE A 360 8.73 15.32 18.55
CA ILE A 360 8.52 15.92 17.23
C ILE A 360 8.09 17.39 17.31
N GLN A 361 7.30 17.77 18.31
CA GLN A 361 6.83 19.15 18.46
C GLN A 361 7.99 20.07 18.83
N ALA A 362 8.86 19.63 19.75
CA ALA A 362 10.04 20.40 20.15
C ALA A 362 11.15 20.41 19.07
N ASP A 363 11.27 19.32 18.31
CA ASP A 363 12.34 19.13 17.34
C ASP A 363 12.02 19.72 15.95
N TRP A 364 10.76 20.05 15.67
CA TRP A 364 10.27 20.35 14.31
C TRP A 364 11.04 21.45 13.59
N ASP A 365 11.21 22.62 14.21
CA ASP A 365 11.89 23.76 13.58
C ASP A 365 13.35 23.41 13.24
N ALA A 366 14.02 22.67 14.12
CA ALA A 366 15.39 22.21 13.91
C ALA A 366 15.48 21.14 12.82
N TYR A 367 14.48 20.26 12.76
CA TYR A 367 14.33 19.24 11.73
C TYR A 367 14.16 19.89 10.34
N VAL A 368 13.20 20.80 10.17
CA VAL A 368 12.97 21.53 8.89
C VAL A 368 14.24 22.31 8.48
N ALA A 369 14.86 23.04 9.40
CA ALA A 369 16.10 23.75 9.13
C ALA A 369 17.27 22.81 8.76
N THR A 370 17.24 21.56 9.20
CA THR A 370 18.21 20.54 8.82
C THR A 370 17.93 20.01 7.43
N LEU A 371 16.66 19.73 7.08
CA LEU A 371 16.27 19.34 5.72
C LEU A 371 16.74 20.38 4.69
N ASP A 372 16.54 21.67 4.96
CA ASP A 372 16.99 22.75 4.09
C ASP A 372 18.51 22.74 3.88
N LYS A 373 19.28 22.58 4.96
CA LYS A 373 20.76 22.48 4.88
C LYS A 373 21.22 21.23 4.11
N MET A 374 20.44 20.16 4.14
CA MET A 374 20.71 18.91 3.42
C MET A 374 20.34 18.98 1.94
N GLY A 375 19.67 20.05 1.50
CA GLY A 375 19.35 20.27 0.09
C GLY A 375 17.90 19.95 -0.28
N TYR A 376 16.98 19.90 0.68
CA TYR A 376 15.57 19.56 0.43
C TYR A 376 14.90 20.52 -0.58
N ALA A 377 15.15 21.83 -0.46
CA ALA A 377 14.63 22.81 -1.41
C ALA A 377 15.05 22.53 -2.85
N GLN A 378 16.31 22.11 -3.07
CA GLN A 378 16.83 21.76 -4.39
C GLN A 378 16.19 20.48 -4.93
N VAL A 379 15.92 19.50 -4.07
CA VAL A 379 15.16 18.29 -4.47
C VAL A 379 13.76 18.67 -4.92
N ILE A 380 13.06 19.49 -4.15
CA ILE A 380 11.69 19.93 -4.48
C ILE A 380 11.66 20.76 -5.76
N GLU A 381 12.65 21.62 -5.98
CA GLU A 381 12.78 22.39 -7.23
C GLU A 381 12.89 21.47 -8.45
N VAL A 382 13.78 20.46 -8.42
CA VAL A 382 13.94 19.54 -9.57
C VAL A 382 12.74 18.62 -9.74
N MET A 383 12.09 18.18 -8.65
CA MET A 383 10.85 17.40 -8.70
C MET A 383 9.74 18.19 -9.42
N ASN A 384 9.54 19.45 -9.05
CA ASN A 384 8.52 20.30 -9.67
C ASN A 384 8.88 20.67 -11.12
N SER A 385 10.16 20.93 -11.42
CA SER A 385 10.63 21.16 -12.80
C SER A 385 10.35 19.96 -13.72
N ALA A 386 10.66 18.75 -13.25
CA ALA A 386 10.39 17.52 -13.99
C ALA A 386 8.89 17.25 -14.13
N TYR A 387 8.12 17.46 -13.07
CA TYR A 387 6.66 17.32 -13.08
C TYR A 387 6.01 18.25 -14.11
N GLN A 388 6.35 19.54 -14.08
CA GLN A 388 5.82 20.52 -15.03
C GLN A 388 6.19 20.18 -16.48
N ARG A 389 7.41 19.66 -16.73
CA ARG A 389 7.81 19.26 -18.08
C ARG A 389 7.00 18.05 -18.60
N GLN A 390 6.62 17.14 -17.72
CA GLN A 390 5.98 15.88 -18.08
C GLN A 390 4.45 15.96 -18.09
N TYR A 391 3.86 16.70 -17.16
CA TYR A 391 2.42 16.75 -16.92
C TYR A 391 1.83 18.16 -17.01
N GLY A 392 2.66 19.20 -17.15
CA GLY A 392 2.19 20.56 -17.33
C GLY A 392 1.68 20.83 -18.74
N ASP A 393 0.69 21.70 -18.85
CA ASP A 393 0.11 22.18 -20.12
C ASP A 393 1.10 22.99 -20.99
#